data_AF-A0AAQ0ZK71-F1
#
_entry.id   AF-A0AAQ0ZK71-F1
#
_cell.length_a   1.000
_cell.length_b   1.000
_cell.length_c   1.000
_cell.angle_alpha   90.00
_cell.angle_beta   90.00
_cell.angle_gamma   90.00
#
_symmetry.space_group_name_H-M   'P 1'
#
loop_
_entity.id
_entity.type
_entity.pdbx_description
1 polymer ?
#
loop_
_entity_poly.entity_id
_entity_poly.type
_entity_poly.pdbx_seq_one_letter_code
_entity_poly.pdbx_strand_id
1 'polypeptide(L)'
;MVLKCWPGYHAPDREDAHCALPSPISHNDPGLSSREKEVILAWIRCDSKSVVSRTLFIAPGTVNTHLTRICCKYDEVGRTASTKSALLVRALQDGLIAIDEL
;
A
#
# COMPACT_ATOMS: atom_id res chain seq x y z
N MET A 1 -43.05 -11.60 12.05
CA MET A 1 -42.27 -12.49 11.16
C MET A 1 -41.49 -13.46 12.02
N VAL A 2 -41.68 -14.75 11.75
CA VAL A 2 -41.44 -15.89 12.64
C VAL A 2 -40.00 -16.42 12.53
N LEU A 3 -39.38 -16.68 13.69
CA LEU A 3 -38.22 -17.54 13.86
C LEU A 3 -38.43 -18.90 13.18
N LYS A 4 -37.42 -19.40 12.47
CA LYS A 4 -37.30 -20.84 12.19
C LYS A 4 -35.94 -21.33 12.66
N CYS A 5 -35.96 -22.02 13.81
CA CYS A 5 -34.97 -23.02 14.20
C CYS A 5 -34.81 -24.01 13.05
N TRP A 6 -33.58 -24.24 12.60
CA TRP A 6 -33.27 -25.29 11.64
C TRP A 6 -33.09 -26.61 12.40
N PRO A 7 -33.91 -27.66 12.16
CA PRO A 7 -33.69 -28.97 12.72
C PRO A 7 -32.63 -29.70 11.88
N GLY A 8 -31.56 -30.19 12.51
CA GLY A 8 -30.64 -31.15 11.89
C GLY A 8 -29.19 -30.70 11.65
N TYR A 9 -28.73 -29.58 12.22
CA TYR A 9 -27.30 -29.26 12.17
C TYR A 9 -26.54 -30.06 13.23
N HIS A 10 -25.95 -31.18 12.84
CA HIS A 10 -24.95 -31.88 13.65
C HIS A 10 -23.66 -31.06 13.53
N ALA A 11 -23.31 -30.29 14.57
CA ALA A 11 -22.01 -29.66 14.63
C ALA A 11 -20.94 -30.76 14.67
N PRO A 12 -19.94 -30.78 13.78
CA PRO A 12 -18.79 -31.66 13.96
C PRO A 12 -18.00 -31.21 15.20
N ASP A 13 -17.52 -32.20 15.95
CA ASP A 13 -16.78 -32.03 17.19
C ASP A 13 -15.64 -31.03 17.04
N ARG A 14 -15.56 -30.14 18.03
CA ARG A 14 -14.86 -28.85 17.98
C ARG A 14 -13.37 -29.00 18.35
N GLU A 15 -12.74 -30.05 17.88
CA GLU A 15 -11.35 -30.41 18.19
C GLU A 15 -10.69 -30.82 16.88
N ASP A 16 -9.90 -29.91 16.30
CA ASP A 16 -8.91 -30.07 15.20
C ASP A 16 -8.87 -28.89 14.19
N ALA A 17 -9.34 -27.71 14.56
CA ALA A 17 -8.96 -26.49 13.85
C ALA A 17 -7.65 -25.94 14.41
N HIS A 18 -6.53 -26.60 14.10
CA HIS A 18 -5.25 -25.89 14.05
C HIS A 18 -5.42 -24.78 13.02
N CYS A 19 -5.77 -23.58 13.48
CA CYS A 19 -5.89 -22.39 12.66
C CYS A 19 -4.55 -22.15 11.95
N ALA A 20 -4.44 -22.61 10.71
CA ALA A 20 -3.53 -22.01 9.77
C ALA A 20 -3.96 -20.54 9.66
N LEU A 21 -3.28 -19.67 10.40
CA LEU A 21 -3.41 -18.22 10.23
C LEU A 21 -3.25 -17.95 8.73
N PRO A 22 -4.06 -17.08 8.11
CA PRO A 22 -3.80 -16.67 6.75
C PRO A 22 -2.34 -16.26 6.66
N SER A 23 -1.58 -16.96 5.81
CA SER A 23 -0.20 -16.61 5.52
C SER A 23 -0.13 -15.11 5.28
N PRO A 24 0.88 -14.38 5.80
CA PRO A 24 0.98 -12.94 5.60
C PRO A 24 0.77 -12.67 4.12
N ILE A 25 -0.16 -11.76 3.80
CA ILE A 25 -0.44 -11.37 2.43
C ILE A 25 0.91 -10.92 1.88
N SER A 26 1.56 -11.77 1.08
CA SER A 26 2.82 -11.42 0.45
C SER A 26 2.49 -10.35 -0.58
N HIS A 27 2.55 -9.10 -0.14
CA HIS A 27 2.39 -7.96 -1.01
C HIS A 27 3.50 -8.04 -2.06
N ASN A 28 3.13 -8.24 -3.32
CA ASN A 28 4.10 -8.24 -4.41
C ASN A 28 4.92 -6.95 -4.33
N ASP A 29 6.24 -7.09 -4.17
CA ASP A 29 7.17 -5.97 -4.03
C ASP A 29 7.31 -5.23 -5.37
N PRO A 30 6.96 -3.94 -5.46
CA PRO A 30 7.11 -3.14 -6.68
C PRO A 30 8.58 -2.88 -7.08
N GLY A 31 9.58 -3.26 -6.27
CA GLY A 31 10.98 -3.09 -6.59
C GLY A 31 11.40 -1.61 -6.69
N LEU A 32 10.84 -0.76 -5.82
CA LEU A 32 11.23 0.66 -5.76
C LEU A 32 12.70 0.79 -5.34
N SER A 33 13.46 1.56 -6.09
CA SER A 33 14.81 2.00 -5.71
C SER A 33 14.78 2.90 -4.48
N SER A 34 15.91 3.03 -3.79
CA SER A 34 16.03 3.95 -2.64
C SER A 34 15.60 5.38 -3.00
N ARG A 35 15.98 5.85 -4.20
CA ARG A 35 15.62 7.19 -4.65
C ARG A 35 14.13 7.36 -4.92
N GLU A 36 13.46 6.33 -5.44
CA GLU A 36 12.01 6.35 -5.63
C GLU A 36 11.26 6.36 -4.30
N LYS A 37 11.77 5.65 -3.29
CA LYS A 37 11.25 5.68 -1.91
C LYS A 37 11.39 7.07 -1.28
N GLU A 38 12.53 7.74 -1.45
CA GLU A 38 12.70 9.13 -1.01
C GLU A 38 11.70 10.08 -1.69
N VAL A 39 11.49 9.92 -3.00
CA VAL A 39 10.57 10.78 -3.78
C VAL A 39 9.12 10.61 -3.35
N ILE A 40 8.63 9.37 -3.18
CA ILE A 40 7.25 9.14 -2.75
C ILE A 40 7.02 9.70 -1.33
N LEU A 41 7.98 9.54 -0.42
CA LEU A 41 7.89 10.06 0.95
C LEU A 41 7.86 11.59 0.98
N ALA A 42 8.75 12.24 0.25
CA ALA A 42 8.74 13.69 0.11
C ALA A 42 7.45 14.18 -0.54
N TRP A 43 6.93 13.47 -1.56
CA TRP A 43 5.69 13.83 -2.22
C TRP A 43 4.46 13.71 -1.31
N ILE A 44 4.39 12.68 -0.46
CA ILE A 44 3.33 12.51 0.54
C ILE A 44 3.31 13.71 1.50
N ARG A 45 4.47 14.11 2.02
CA ARG A 45 4.63 15.17 3.02
C ARG A 45 4.49 16.60 2.49
N CYS A 46 4.39 16.81 1.17
CA CYS A 46 4.43 18.15 0.56
C CYS A 46 3.28 18.39 -0.40
N ASP A 47 2.78 19.63 -0.45
CA ASP A 47 1.61 19.97 -1.29
C ASP A 47 1.96 20.33 -2.74
N SER A 48 3.25 20.41 -3.09
CA SER A 48 3.66 20.73 -4.47
C SER A 48 4.97 20.05 -4.90
N LYS A 49 5.05 19.73 -6.21
CA LYS A 49 6.25 19.14 -6.83
C LYS A 49 7.47 20.07 -6.71
N SER A 50 7.24 21.39 -6.65
CA SER A 50 8.31 22.38 -6.47
C SER A 50 8.93 22.30 -5.07
N VAL A 51 8.16 21.99 -4.03
CA VAL A 51 8.71 21.76 -2.68
C VAL A 51 9.54 20.48 -2.68
N VAL A 52 9.02 19.38 -3.22
CA VAL A 52 9.76 18.11 -3.35
C VAL A 52 11.09 18.28 -4.09
N SER A 53 11.05 18.99 -5.21
CA SER A 53 12.21 19.33 -6.03
C SER A 53 13.31 20.02 -5.21
N ARG A 54 12.95 21.02 -4.38
CA ARG A 54 13.89 21.71 -3.50
C ARG A 54 14.39 20.80 -2.38
N THR A 55 13.51 20.06 -1.73
CA THR A 55 13.85 19.14 -0.63
C THR A 55 14.84 18.07 -1.06
N LEU A 56 14.68 17.54 -2.27
CA LEU A 56 15.49 16.44 -2.79
C LEU A 56 16.59 16.91 -3.77
N PHE A 57 16.77 18.21 -3.98
CA PHE A 57 17.77 18.79 -4.88
C PHE A 57 17.73 18.22 -6.32
N ILE A 58 16.54 18.09 -6.90
CA ILE A 58 16.32 17.61 -8.28
C ILE A 58 15.40 18.55 -9.04
N ALA A 59 15.44 18.52 -10.38
CA ALA A 59 14.54 19.32 -11.20
C ALA A 59 13.06 18.89 -11.04
N PRO A 60 12.08 19.80 -11.16
CA PRO A 60 10.65 19.45 -11.10
C PRO A 60 10.23 18.41 -12.15
N GLY A 61 10.85 18.43 -13.33
CA GLY A 61 10.66 17.41 -14.37
C GLY A 61 11.09 16.02 -13.91
N THR A 62 12.21 15.93 -13.19
CA THR A 62 12.72 14.67 -12.62
C THR A 62 11.78 14.12 -11.54
N VAL A 63 11.15 14.98 -10.72
CA VAL A 63 10.10 14.54 -9.79
C VAL A 63 8.95 13.87 -10.55
N ASN A 64 8.51 14.47 -11.66
CA ASN A 64 7.44 13.88 -12.47
C ASN A 64 7.85 12.53 -13.08
N THR A 65 9.06 12.43 -13.62
CA THR A 65 9.61 11.16 -14.13
C THR A 65 9.63 10.08 -13.06
N HIS A 66 10.07 10.40 -11.84
CA HIS A 66 10.05 9.46 -10.73
C HIS A 66 8.63 9.04 -10.35
N LEU A 67 7.69 9.98 -10.22
CA LEU A 67 6.29 9.66 -9.88
C LEU A 67 5.66 8.77 -10.95
N THR A 68 5.86 9.06 -12.24
CA THR A 68 5.38 8.19 -13.32
C THR A 68 5.96 6.78 -13.21
N ARG A 69 7.27 6.65 -12.98
CA ARG A 69 7.93 5.35 -12.84
C ARG A 69 7.44 4.56 -11.62
N ILE A 70 7.22 5.24 -10.49
CA ILE A 70 6.65 4.66 -9.27
C ILE A 70 5.25 4.11 -9.54
N CYS A 71 4.38 4.91 -10.19
CA CYS A 71 3.04 4.47 -10.56
C CYS A 71 3.08 3.22 -11.45
N CYS A 72 3.97 3.16 -12.45
CA CYS A 72 4.15 1.99 -13.31
C CYS A 72 4.59 0.75 -12.53
N LYS A 73 5.59 0.87 -11.64
CA LYS A 73 6.08 -0.26 -10.82
C LYS A 73 5.00 -0.84 -9.92
N TYR A 74 4.17 0.01 -9.33
CA TYR A 74 3.02 -0.43 -8.55
C TYR A 74 1.97 -1.13 -9.42
N ASP A 75 1.73 -0.63 -10.64
CA ASP A 75 0.80 -1.24 -11.58
C ASP A 75 1.27 -2.61 -12.07
N GLU A 76 2.57 -2.76 -12.37
CA GLU A 76 3.22 -4.01 -12.80
C GLU A 76 3.04 -5.16 -11.80
N VAL A 77 2.92 -4.84 -10.51
CA VAL A 77 2.68 -5.83 -9.45
C VAL A 77 1.21 -5.98 -9.06
N GLY A 78 0.29 -5.39 -9.82
CA GLY A 78 -1.16 -5.45 -9.59
C GLY A 78 -1.64 -4.53 -8.45
N ARG A 79 -0.84 -3.53 -8.08
CA ARG A 79 -1.06 -2.62 -6.96
C ARG A 79 -1.16 -1.16 -7.41
N THR A 80 -1.96 -0.88 -8.44
CA THR A 80 -2.15 0.46 -9.04
C THR A 80 -2.26 1.59 -8.01
N ALA A 81 -1.50 2.68 -8.23
CA ALA A 81 -1.45 3.84 -7.36
C ALA A 81 -1.22 5.14 -8.15
N SER A 82 -2.24 5.63 -8.85
CA SER A 82 -2.16 6.78 -9.76
C SER A 82 -2.42 8.15 -9.11
N THR A 83 -2.81 8.19 -7.84
CA THR A 83 -3.10 9.42 -7.08
C THR A 83 -2.17 9.56 -5.88
N LYS A 84 -1.97 10.80 -5.38
CA LYS A 84 -1.19 11.03 -4.15
C LYS A 84 -1.74 10.21 -2.97
N SER A 85 -3.06 10.15 -2.83
CA SER A 85 -3.72 9.36 -1.78
C SER A 85 -3.49 7.85 -1.96
N ALA A 86 -3.54 7.34 -3.19
CA ALA A 86 -3.25 5.94 -3.45
C ALA A 86 -1.78 5.60 -3.14
N LEU A 87 -0.84 6.48 -3.50
CA LEU A 87 0.57 6.36 -3.16
C LEU A 87 0.81 6.37 -1.64
N LEU A 88 0.09 7.20 -0.89
CA LEU A 88 0.10 7.19 0.57
C LEU A 88 -0.33 5.82 1.12
N VAL A 89 -1.47 5.29 0.65
CA VAL A 89 -1.96 3.97 1.08
C VAL A 89 -0.92 2.88 0.78
N ARG A 90 -0.25 2.92 -0.39
CA ARG A 90 0.83 1.96 -0.69
C ARG A 90 2.03 2.13 0.23
N ALA A 91 2.47 3.37 0.48
CA ALA A 91 3.58 3.64 1.38
C ALA A 91 3.31 3.13 2.81
N LEU A 92 2.09 3.26 3.30
CA LEU A 92 1.65 2.70 4.59
C LEU A 92 1.68 1.17 4.57
N GLN A 93 1.12 0.53 3.53
CA GLN A 93 1.13 -0.93 3.38
C GLN A 93 2.54 -1.52 3.28
N ASP A 94 3.46 -0.79 2.65
CA ASP A 94 4.84 -1.20 2.42
C ASP A 94 5.76 -0.82 3.59
N GLY A 95 5.23 -0.18 4.64
CA GLY A 95 6.00 0.25 5.81
C GLY A 95 7.04 1.34 5.50
N LEU A 96 6.83 2.14 4.45
CA LEU A 96 7.72 3.25 4.10
C LEU A 96 7.49 4.48 4.99
N ILE A 97 6.26 4.63 5.52
CA ILE A 97 5.85 5.70 6.42
C ILE A 97 4.86 5.12 7.44
N ALA A 98 4.89 5.60 8.68
CA ALA A 98 3.88 5.28 9.68
C ALA A 98 2.76 6.34 9.73
N ILE A 99 1.61 5.98 10.29
CA ILE A 99 0.44 6.89 10.37
C ILE A 99 0.76 8.11 11.26
N ASP A 100 1.58 7.94 12.28
CA ASP A 100 2.04 9.00 13.18
C ASP A 100 3.06 9.97 12.56
N GLU A 101 3.55 9.68 11.34
CA GLU A 101 4.50 10.53 10.60
C GLU A 101 3.83 11.40 9.52
N LEU A 102 2.50 11.44 9.46
CA LEU A 102 1.72 12.19 8.46
C LEU A 102 1.55 13.67 8.79
#